data_AF-A0A2X3HYK2-F1
#
_entry.id   AF-A0A2X3HYK2-F1
#
_cell.length_a   1.000
_cell.length_b   1.000
_cell.length_c   1.000
_cell.angle_alpha   90.00
_cell.angle_beta   90.00
_cell.angle_gamma   90.00
#
_symmetry.space_group_name_H-M   'P 1'
#
loop_
_entity.id
_entity.type
_entity.pdbx_description
1 polymer ?
#
loop_
_entity_poly.entity_id
_entity_poly.type
_entity_poly.pdbx_seq_one_letter_code
_entity_poly.pdbx_strand_id
1 'polypeptide(L)'
;MKSQIQFYSKIIFKNPLFVISLFFNLFLTYLQSGALESSIYTFTEVFCYGFISSNLFLLVSTSYIMYKSYDILYIYEKNHIKKQISLLLAGMLISLIQLFMINIFIFIYTKSIYGHTEILKGIFHFCIIWISSNLISLSIGISISIIIRNSFAIIISFFVYLLFPLRLTNLSHSIFYNLFNIFDDSTIFIRNNYDNMFNISYFIDKFFILILVFFILFASNFFIKNISKKKSFYIFSLLSILFIFTTFFYSISINNLK
;
A
#
# COMPACT_ATOMS: atom_id res chain seq x y z
N MET A 1 18.42 11.55 -8.67
CA MET A 1 17.16 11.04 -8.09
C MET A 1 15.93 11.55 -8.86
N LYS A 2 15.74 12.86 -9.05
CA LYS A 2 14.61 13.40 -9.85
C LYS A 2 14.50 12.78 -11.27
N SER A 3 15.62 12.68 -11.99
CA SER A 3 15.68 12.05 -13.32
C SER A 3 15.30 10.57 -13.31
N GLN A 4 15.70 9.83 -12.27
CA GLN A 4 15.34 8.40 -12.10
C GLN A 4 13.84 8.24 -11.84
N ILE A 5 13.28 9.07 -10.97
CA ILE A 5 11.84 9.05 -10.67
C ILE A 5 11.04 9.33 -11.95
N GLN A 6 11.44 10.34 -12.75
CA GLN A 6 10.80 10.66 -14.02
C GLN A 6 10.91 9.53 -15.05
N PHE A 7 12.05 8.85 -15.10
CA PHE A 7 12.25 7.70 -15.99
C PHE A 7 11.33 6.54 -15.59
N TYR A 8 11.32 6.18 -14.31
CA TYR A 8 10.49 5.09 -13.81
C TYR A 8 9.00 5.39 -13.90
N SER A 9 8.56 6.60 -13.57
CA SER A 9 7.15 6.98 -13.74
C SER A 9 6.73 6.89 -15.20
N LYS A 10 7.59 7.29 -16.15
CA LYS A 10 7.31 7.17 -17.58
C LYS A 10 7.18 5.71 -18.02
N ILE A 11 8.00 4.79 -17.50
CA ILE A 11 7.89 3.36 -17.81
C ILE A 11 6.58 2.80 -17.25
N ILE A 12 6.28 3.07 -15.98
CA ILE A 12 5.07 2.56 -15.32
C ILE A 12 3.82 3.11 -16.02
N PHE A 13 3.79 4.40 -16.34
CA PHE A 13 2.65 5.06 -17.01
C PHE A 13 2.41 4.52 -18.43
N LYS A 14 3.49 4.22 -19.18
CA LYS A 14 3.38 3.66 -20.53
C LYS A 14 3.08 2.17 -20.55
N ASN A 15 3.08 1.49 -19.40
CA ASN A 15 2.75 0.08 -19.33
C ASN A 15 1.27 -0.12 -19.68
N PRO A 16 0.89 -1.00 -20.63
CA PRO A 16 -0.52 -1.26 -20.93
C PRO A 16 -1.33 -1.70 -19.69
N LEU A 17 -0.68 -2.34 -18.70
CA LEU A 17 -1.32 -2.70 -17.43
C LEU A 17 -1.81 -1.48 -16.63
N PHE A 18 -1.19 -0.30 -16.81
CA PHE A 18 -1.67 0.93 -16.18
C PHE A 18 -3.06 1.30 -16.68
N VAL A 19 -3.26 1.26 -18.00
CA VAL A 19 -4.53 1.58 -18.64
C VAL A 19 -5.60 0.56 -18.24
N ILE A 20 -5.25 -0.73 -18.25
CA ILE A 20 -6.15 -1.81 -17.83
C ILE A 20 -6.58 -1.64 -16.36
N SER A 21 -5.63 -1.44 -15.45
CA SER A 21 -5.95 -1.24 -14.01
C SER A 21 -6.80 0.01 -13.78
N LEU A 22 -6.52 1.11 -14.48
CA LEU A 22 -7.29 2.34 -14.36
C LEU A 22 -8.74 2.14 -14.83
N PHE A 23 -8.95 1.55 -16.02
CA PHE A 23 -10.31 1.27 -16.49
C PHE A 23 -11.05 0.29 -15.60
N PHE A 24 -10.37 -0.75 -15.11
CA PHE A 24 -10.96 -1.73 -14.20
C PHE A 24 -11.40 -1.07 -12.88
N ASN A 25 -10.57 -0.20 -12.31
CA ASN A 25 -10.91 0.51 -11.08
C ASN A 25 -12.07 1.49 -11.29
N LEU A 26 -12.09 2.25 -12.41
CA LEU A 26 -13.22 3.12 -12.75
C LEU A 26 -14.52 2.33 -12.97
N PHE A 27 -14.43 1.19 -13.65
CA PHE A 27 -15.56 0.29 -13.85
C PHE A 27 -16.10 -0.24 -12.51
N LEU A 28 -15.23 -0.64 -11.58
CA LEU A 28 -15.63 -1.04 -10.23
C LEU A 28 -16.26 0.12 -9.45
N THR A 29 -15.74 1.34 -9.59
CA THR A 29 -16.33 2.52 -8.93
C THR A 29 -17.74 2.76 -9.43
N TYR A 30 -17.98 2.61 -10.73
CA TYR A 30 -19.32 2.69 -11.31
C TYR A 30 -20.25 1.58 -10.79
N LEU A 31 -19.81 0.31 -10.83
CA LEU A 31 -20.61 -0.82 -10.36
C LEU A 31 -21.00 -0.70 -8.88
N GLN A 32 -20.11 -0.14 -8.05
CA GLN A 32 -20.31 0.00 -6.61
C GLN A 32 -20.81 1.40 -6.22
N SER A 33 -21.23 2.23 -7.18
CA SER A 33 -21.74 3.58 -6.94
C SER A 33 -22.95 3.60 -6.00
N GLY A 34 -23.75 2.54 -5.96
CA GLY A 34 -24.85 2.40 -4.98
C GLY A 34 -24.39 2.51 -3.52
N ALA A 35 -23.16 2.07 -3.19
CA ALA A 35 -22.61 2.23 -1.84
C ALA A 35 -22.20 3.68 -1.52
N LEU A 36 -21.96 4.51 -2.54
CA LEU A 36 -21.70 5.95 -2.37
C LEU A 36 -22.97 6.73 -2.04
N GLU A 37 -24.15 6.16 -2.32
CA GLU A 37 -25.42 6.72 -1.85
C GLU A 37 -25.58 6.55 -0.33
N SER A 38 -25.03 5.48 0.25
CA SER A 38 -25.06 5.25 1.69
C SER A 38 -23.94 5.94 2.44
N SER A 39 -22.67 5.82 2.03
CA SER A 39 -21.54 6.60 2.58
C SER A 39 -20.23 6.23 1.88
N ILE A 40 -19.23 7.11 1.92
CA ILE A 40 -17.88 6.79 1.42
C ILE A 40 -17.24 5.66 2.23
N TYR A 41 -17.56 5.52 3.52
CA TYR A 41 -17.08 4.43 4.36
C TYR A 41 -17.58 3.08 3.88
N THR A 42 -18.89 2.96 3.64
CA THR A 42 -19.47 1.73 3.06
C THR A 42 -18.92 1.43 1.68
N PHE A 43 -18.65 2.46 0.86
CA PHE A 43 -17.98 2.27 -0.43
C PHE A 43 -16.57 1.71 -0.24
N THR A 44 -15.80 2.25 0.71
CA THR A 44 -14.43 1.80 1.01
C THR A 44 -14.39 0.33 1.42
N GLU A 45 -15.37 -0.14 2.21
CA GLU A 45 -15.49 -1.54 2.62
C GLU A 45 -15.75 -2.50 1.44
N VAL A 46 -16.51 -2.07 0.43
CA VAL A 46 -16.88 -2.93 -0.72
C VAL A 46 -15.89 -2.81 -1.89
N PHE A 47 -15.07 -1.76 -1.93
CA PHE A 47 -14.10 -1.48 -3.00
C PHE A 47 -12.80 -2.32 -2.93
N CYS A 48 -12.81 -3.43 -2.18
CA CYS A 48 -11.69 -4.37 -2.01
C CYS A 48 -11.06 -4.81 -3.34
N TYR A 49 -11.86 -5.14 -4.36
CA TYR A 49 -11.33 -5.58 -5.65
C TYR A 49 -10.61 -4.47 -6.42
N GLY A 50 -11.03 -3.20 -6.23
CA GLY A 50 -10.35 -2.05 -6.82
C GLY A 50 -8.97 -1.82 -6.19
N PHE A 51 -8.88 -1.98 -4.87
CA PHE A 51 -7.59 -1.95 -4.18
C PHE A 51 -6.67 -3.10 -4.63
N ILE A 52 -7.18 -4.33 -4.71
CA ILE A 52 -6.40 -5.48 -5.18
C ILE A 52 -5.88 -5.25 -6.60
N SER A 53 -6.72 -4.75 -7.50
CA SER A 53 -6.33 -4.42 -8.88
C SER A 53 -5.17 -3.41 -8.94
N SER A 54 -5.28 -2.30 -8.22
CA SER A 54 -4.21 -1.30 -8.13
C SER A 54 -2.91 -1.89 -7.57
N ASN A 55 -3.03 -2.65 -6.47
CA ASN A 55 -1.89 -3.25 -5.80
C ASN A 55 -1.17 -4.23 -6.73
N LEU A 56 -1.90 -5.11 -7.42
CA LEU A 56 -1.33 -6.07 -8.36
C LEU A 56 -0.63 -5.39 -9.53
N PHE A 57 -1.23 -4.33 -10.09
CA PHE A 57 -0.61 -3.54 -11.15
C PHE A 57 0.75 -2.96 -10.70
N LEU A 58 0.80 -2.34 -9.53
CA LEU A 58 2.04 -1.75 -9.01
C LEU A 58 3.07 -2.82 -8.64
N LEU A 59 2.64 -3.95 -8.08
CA LEU A 59 3.49 -5.09 -7.75
C LEU A 59 4.18 -5.63 -9.00
N VAL A 60 3.40 -5.93 -10.04
CA VAL A 60 3.91 -6.48 -11.31
C VAL A 60 4.82 -5.46 -12.01
N SER A 61 4.41 -4.20 -12.06
CA SER A 61 5.19 -3.15 -12.73
C SER A 61 6.52 -2.90 -12.05
N THR A 62 6.54 -2.80 -10.71
CA THR A 62 7.79 -2.56 -9.98
C THR A 62 8.68 -3.79 -9.92
N SER A 63 8.12 -4.98 -9.77
CA SER A 63 8.92 -6.21 -9.84
C SER A 63 9.59 -6.34 -11.20
N TYR A 64 8.83 -6.12 -12.28
CA TYR A 64 9.36 -6.12 -13.65
C TYR A 64 10.51 -5.13 -13.86
N ILE A 65 10.29 -3.87 -13.49
CA ILE A 65 11.30 -2.82 -13.63
C ILE A 65 12.55 -3.12 -12.79
N MET A 66 12.37 -3.70 -11.61
CA MET A 66 13.46 -3.93 -10.68
C MET A 66 14.36 -5.09 -11.11
N TYR A 67 13.77 -6.20 -11.59
CA TYR A 67 14.57 -7.33 -12.06
C TYR A 67 15.20 -7.04 -13.43
N LYS A 68 14.53 -6.26 -14.29
CA LYS A 68 15.07 -5.91 -15.62
C LYS A 68 16.21 -4.90 -15.48
N SER A 69 17.39 -5.27 -15.96
CA SER A 69 18.50 -4.33 -16.11
C SER A 69 18.27 -3.45 -17.34
N TYR A 70 18.18 -2.13 -17.13
CA TYR A 70 18.16 -1.14 -18.22
C TYR A 70 19.57 -0.59 -18.40
N ASP A 71 20.17 -0.78 -19.58
CA ASP A 71 21.56 -0.42 -19.86
C ASP A 71 21.84 1.08 -19.64
N ILE A 72 20.89 1.93 -20.02
CA ILE A 72 20.96 3.40 -19.86
C ILE A 72 21.01 3.80 -18.37
N LEU A 73 20.36 3.03 -17.49
CA LEU A 73 20.35 3.30 -16.06
C LEU A 73 21.52 2.68 -15.31
N TYR A 74 22.14 1.63 -15.85
CA TYR A 74 23.26 0.94 -15.20
C TYR A 74 24.40 1.92 -14.84
N ILE A 75 24.63 2.93 -15.68
CA ILE A 75 25.62 3.99 -15.47
C ILE A 75 25.25 4.90 -14.27
N TYR A 76 23.97 5.12 -14.01
CA TYR A 76 23.44 5.96 -12.93
C TYR A 76 23.10 5.18 -11.64
N GLU A 77 23.13 3.84 -11.68
CA GLU A 77 22.54 2.95 -10.66
C GLU A 77 23.54 2.07 -9.91
N LYS A 78 24.66 2.64 -9.43
CA LYS A 78 25.58 1.89 -8.56
C LYS A 78 25.00 1.58 -7.16
N ASN A 79 23.95 2.27 -6.72
CA ASN A 79 23.39 2.12 -5.37
C ASN A 79 21.95 1.55 -5.39
N HIS A 80 21.81 0.33 -4.89
CA HIS A 80 20.55 -0.40 -4.77
C HIS A 80 19.48 0.35 -3.96
N ILE A 81 19.85 1.00 -2.85
CA ILE A 81 18.91 1.76 -2.02
C ILE A 81 18.33 2.94 -2.79
N LYS A 82 19.17 3.67 -3.54
CA LYS A 82 18.70 4.79 -4.37
C LYS A 82 17.73 4.31 -5.46
N LYS A 83 18.01 3.15 -6.06
CA LYS A 83 17.11 2.51 -7.03
C LYS A 83 15.76 2.17 -6.38
N GLN A 84 15.76 1.51 -5.23
CA GLN A 84 14.54 1.17 -4.49
C GLN A 84 13.70 2.40 -4.14
N ILE A 85 14.31 3.44 -3.58
CA ILE A 85 13.61 4.68 -3.19
C ILE A 85 13.04 5.39 -4.42
N SER A 86 13.82 5.50 -5.50
CA SER A 86 13.34 6.17 -6.72
C SER A 86 12.20 5.42 -7.39
N LEU A 87 12.23 4.08 -7.40
CA LEU A 87 11.16 3.25 -7.92
C LEU A 87 9.90 3.29 -7.04
N LEU A 88 10.06 3.31 -5.71
CA LEU A 88 8.96 3.49 -4.76
C LEU A 88 8.27 4.84 -4.97
N LEU A 89 9.03 5.94 -5.05
CA LEU A 89 8.48 7.27 -5.30
C LEU A 89 7.79 7.36 -6.67
N ALA A 90 8.36 6.73 -7.70
CA ALA A 90 7.73 6.66 -9.01
C ALA A 90 6.40 5.90 -8.99
N GLY A 91 6.36 4.74 -8.33
CA GLY A 91 5.13 3.96 -8.15
C GLY A 91 4.07 4.74 -7.36
N MET A 92 4.47 5.47 -6.32
CA MET A 92 3.56 6.31 -5.55
C MET A 92 2.98 7.46 -6.35
N LEU A 93 3.75 8.10 -7.22
CA LEU A 93 3.22 9.12 -8.14
C LEU A 93 2.14 8.54 -9.06
N ILE A 94 2.34 7.33 -9.58
CA ILE A 94 1.34 6.67 -10.43
C ILE A 94 0.09 6.28 -9.62
N SER A 95 0.27 5.76 -8.41
CA SER A 95 -0.83 5.50 -7.46
C SER A 95 -1.67 6.75 -7.20
N LEU A 96 -1.01 7.90 -7.00
CA LEU A 96 -1.71 9.17 -6.77
C LEU A 96 -2.52 9.62 -8.00
N ILE A 97 -2.03 9.37 -9.22
CA ILE A 97 -2.78 9.66 -10.45
C ILE A 97 -4.03 8.79 -10.53
N GLN A 98 -3.93 7.48 -10.25
CA GLN A 98 -5.10 6.59 -10.23
C GLN A 98 -6.11 6.99 -9.14
N LEU A 99 -5.62 7.28 -7.95
CA LEU A 99 -6.43 7.75 -6.82
C LEU A 99 -7.19 9.04 -7.17
N PHE A 100 -6.51 10.00 -7.79
CA PHE A 100 -7.14 11.26 -8.19
C PHE A 100 -8.30 11.02 -9.15
N MET A 101 -8.11 10.14 -10.15
CA MET A 101 -9.19 9.78 -11.08
C MET A 101 -10.37 9.11 -10.38
N ILE A 102 -10.11 8.17 -9.46
CA ILE A 102 -11.18 7.49 -8.71
C ILE A 102 -11.92 8.49 -7.81
N ASN A 103 -11.21 9.40 -7.14
CA ASN A 103 -11.81 10.41 -6.27
C ASN A 103 -12.73 11.39 -7.02
N ILE A 104 -12.42 11.72 -8.28
CA ILE A 104 -13.34 12.49 -9.14
C ILE A 104 -14.68 11.74 -9.28
N PHE A 105 -14.62 10.43 -9.54
CA PHE A 105 -15.82 9.61 -9.67
C PHE A 105 -16.57 9.47 -8.34
N ILE A 106 -15.85 9.23 -7.24
CA ILE A 106 -16.44 9.22 -5.89
C ILE A 106 -17.23 10.51 -5.66
N PHE A 107 -16.61 11.67 -5.93
CA PHE A 107 -17.24 12.97 -5.74
C PHE A 107 -18.51 13.15 -6.59
N ILE A 108 -18.50 12.70 -7.85
CA ILE A 108 -19.67 12.76 -8.75
C ILE A 108 -20.84 11.91 -8.24
N TYR A 109 -20.57 10.72 -7.69
CA TYR A 109 -21.61 9.76 -7.29
C TYR A 109 -22.04 9.89 -5.83
N THR A 110 -21.29 10.58 -4.96
CA THR A 110 -21.74 10.86 -3.60
C THR A 110 -22.97 11.76 -3.56
N LYS A 111 -24.06 11.27 -2.95
CA LYS A 111 -25.23 12.10 -2.63
C LYS A 111 -24.95 12.96 -1.39
N SER A 112 -25.38 14.22 -1.41
CA SER A 112 -25.13 15.22 -0.35
C SER A 112 -25.98 15.03 0.92
N ILE A 113 -26.29 13.79 1.30
CA ILE A 113 -27.10 13.51 2.50
C ILE A 113 -26.26 13.77 3.77
N TYR A 114 -24.93 13.66 3.66
CA TYR A 114 -23.95 13.88 4.72
C TYR A 114 -23.40 15.30 4.72
N GLY A 115 -22.95 15.76 5.89
CA GLY A 115 -22.27 17.04 6.02
C GLY A 115 -20.96 17.06 5.22
N HIS A 116 -20.56 18.21 4.71
CA HIS A 116 -19.30 18.36 3.95
C HIS A 116 -18.07 17.84 4.70
N THR A 117 -18.06 17.94 6.03
CA THR A 117 -17.00 17.44 6.90
C THR A 117 -16.88 15.91 6.88
N GLU A 118 -17.99 15.19 6.86
CA GLU A 118 -18.03 13.72 6.81
C GLU A 118 -17.58 13.20 5.44
N ILE A 119 -18.00 13.86 4.37
CA ILE A 119 -17.55 13.56 3.00
C ILE A 119 -16.03 13.68 2.91
N LEU A 120 -15.46 14.78 3.43
CA LEU A 120 -14.00 14.97 3.42
C LEU A 120 -13.29 13.90 4.26
N LYS A 121 -13.78 13.61 5.47
CA LYS A 121 -13.24 12.55 6.33
C LYS A 121 -13.24 11.19 5.62
N GLY A 122 -14.33 10.85 4.93
CA GLY A 122 -14.46 9.63 4.13
C GLY A 122 -13.47 9.56 2.97
N ILE A 123 -13.31 10.65 2.21
CA ILE A 123 -12.31 10.72 1.13
C ILE A 123 -10.89 10.54 1.69
N PHE A 124 -10.56 11.21 2.80
CA PHE A 124 -9.25 11.06 3.43
C PHE A 124 -8.99 9.62 3.87
N HIS A 125 -9.99 8.98 4.48
CA HIS A 125 -9.88 7.58 4.87
C HIS A 125 -9.63 6.67 3.66
N PHE A 126 -10.42 6.82 2.59
CA PHE A 126 -10.22 6.10 1.34
C PHE A 126 -8.80 6.31 0.76
N CYS A 127 -8.32 7.55 0.75
CA CYS A 127 -6.97 7.89 0.29
C CYS A 127 -5.89 7.20 1.14
N ILE A 128 -6.08 7.13 2.46
CA ILE A 128 -5.13 6.50 3.37
C ILE A 128 -5.04 5.00 3.08
N ILE A 129 -6.17 4.29 2.96
CA ILE A 129 -6.18 2.85 2.61
C ILE A 129 -5.57 2.63 1.22
N TRP A 130 -5.93 3.46 0.25
CA TRP A 130 -5.38 3.36 -1.10
C TRP A 130 -3.85 3.49 -1.10
N ILE A 131 -3.32 4.49 -0.41
CA ILE A 131 -1.88 4.76 -0.35
C ILE A 131 -1.15 3.66 0.43
N SER A 132 -1.67 3.27 1.59
CA SER A 132 -1.02 2.29 2.47
C SER A 132 -0.93 0.91 1.82
N SER A 133 -2.01 0.47 1.17
CA SER A 133 -2.07 -0.82 0.49
C SER A 133 -1.18 -0.87 -0.76
N ASN A 134 -1.15 0.20 -1.55
CA ASN A 134 -0.23 0.31 -2.68
C ASN A 134 1.24 0.39 -2.23
N LEU A 135 1.55 1.08 -1.14
CA LEU A 135 2.91 1.14 -0.58
C LEU A 135 3.45 -0.24 -0.20
N ILE A 136 2.63 -1.07 0.46
CA ILE A 136 3.01 -2.44 0.79
C ILE A 136 3.28 -3.22 -0.50
N SER A 137 2.38 -3.15 -1.47
CA SER A 137 2.51 -3.85 -2.74
C SER A 137 3.79 -3.48 -3.51
N LEU A 138 4.08 -2.18 -3.59
CA LEU A 138 5.32 -1.64 -4.17
C LEU A 138 6.55 -2.19 -3.44
N SER A 139 6.54 -2.18 -2.10
CA SER A 139 7.68 -2.63 -1.29
C SER A 139 7.97 -4.12 -1.51
N ILE A 140 6.94 -4.96 -1.60
CA ILE A 140 7.05 -6.39 -1.88
C ILE A 140 7.63 -6.63 -3.28
N GLY A 141 7.07 -5.97 -4.30
CA GLY A 141 7.53 -6.08 -5.68
C GLY A 141 9.00 -5.71 -5.85
N ILE A 142 9.40 -4.59 -5.26
CA ILE A 142 10.78 -4.08 -5.27
C ILE A 142 11.73 -5.02 -4.52
N SER A 143 11.39 -5.41 -3.29
CA SER A 143 12.26 -6.17 -2.40
C SER A 143 12.51 -7.61 -2.86
N ILE A 144 11.51 -8.29 -3.41
CA ILE A 144 11.69 -9.67 -3.89
C ILE A 144 12.49 -9.66 -5.19
N SER A 145 12.22 -8.71 -6.08
CA SER A 145 12.89 -8.62 -7.37
C SER A 145 14.36 -8.25 -7.28
N ILE A 146 14.76 -7.48 -6.27
CA ILE A 146 16.18 -7.20 -6.04
C ILE A 146 16.97 -8.42 -5.55
N ILE A 147 16.30 -9.33 -4.83
CA ILE A 147 16.90 -10.57 -4.28
C ILE A 147 17.00 -11.62 -5.39
N ILE A 148 15.91 -11.89 -6.10
CA ILE A 148 15.81 -13.02 -7.03
C ILE A 148 16.37 -12.68 -8.42
N ARG A 149 16.20 -11.43 -8.88
CA ARG A 149 16.78 -10.90 -10.14
C ARG A 149 16.41 -11.68 -11.41
N ASN A 150 15.25 -12.33 -11.45
CA ASN A 150 14.71 -12.98 -12.64
C ASN A 150 13.19 -12.81 -12.71
N SER A 151 12.56 -13.36 -13.76
CA SER A 151 11.11 -13.28 -13.96
C SER A 151 10.28 -14.01 -12.89
N PHE A 152 10.84 -15.02 -12.20
CA PHE A 152 10.15 -15.68 -11.07
C PHE A 152 9.90 -14.73 -9.90
N ALA A 153 10.63 -13.61 -9.83
CA ALA A 153 10.36 -12.59 -8.83
C ALA A 153 8.90 -12.08 -8.87
N ILE A 154 8.31 -11.93 -10.06
CA ILE A 154 6.91 -11.49 -10.19
C ILE A 154 5.97 -12.50 -9.50
N ILE A 155 6.17 -13.78 -9.78
CA ILE A 155 5.34 -14.88 -9.24
C ILE A 155 5.48 -14.95 -7.71
N ILE A 156 6.71 -14.85 -7.20
CA ILE A 156 6.97 -14.92 -5.76
C ILE A 156 6.43 -13.67 -5.06
N SER A 157 6.56 -12.49 -5.67
CA SER A 157 5.93 -11.26 -5.16
C SER A 157 4.41 -11.42 -5.04
N PHE A 158 3.76 -12.04 -6.02
CA PHE A 158 2.33 -12.31 -5.96
C PHE A 158 1.96 -13.21 -4.76
N PHE A 159 2.68 -14.32 -4.55
CA PHE A 159 2.44 -15.20 -3.40
C PHE A 159 2.65 -14.51 -2.05
N VAL A 160 3.69 -13.68 -1.92
CA VAL A 160 3.92 -12.90 -0.69
C VAL A 160 2.83 -11.86 -0.49
N TYR A 161 2.38 -11.21 -1.56
CA TYR A 161 1.27 -10.25 -1.49
C TYR A 161 -0.03 -10.88 -1.00
N LEU A 162 -0.34 -12.13 -1.39
CA LEU A 162 -1.56 -12.83 -0.96
C LEU A 162 -1.68 -12.98 0.56
N LEU A 163 -0.60 -12.88 1.33
CA LEU A 163 -0.66 -12.92 2.80
C LEU A 163 -1.41 -11.73 3.42
N PHE A 164 -1.56 -10.62 2.69
CA PHE A 164 -2.17 -9.37 3.17
C PHE A 164 -3.69 -9.23 2.87
N PRO A 165 -4.22 -9.55 1.67
CA PRO A 165 -5.66 -9.54 1.38
C PRO A 165 -6.43 -10.73 1.97
N LEU A 166 -5.75 -11.74 2.54
CA LEU A 166 -6.42 -13.01 2.86
C LEU A 166 -7.40 -12.83 4.04
N ARG A 167 -8.68 -12.65 3.71
CA ARG A 167 -9.77 -12.64 4.68
C ARG A 167 -10.07 -14.07 5.14
N LEU A 168 -9.23 -14.61 6.04
CA LEU A 168 -9.50 -15.90 6.69
C LEU A 168 -10.64 -15.72 7.69
N THR A 169 -11.82 -16.20 7.33
CA THR A 169 -13.10 -16.02 8.04
C THR A 169 -13.11 -16.45 9.51
N ASN A 170 -12.10 -17.20 9.96
CA ASN A 170 -12.00 -17.72 11.34
C ASN A 170 -10.88 -17.07 12.17
N LEU A 171 -10.11 -16.13 11.62
CA LEU A 171 -8.96 -15.49 12.29
C LEU A 171 -9.18 -14.00 12.61
N SER A 172 -10.38 -13.48 12.35
CA SER A 172 -10.79 -12.08 12.53
C SER A 172 -10.66 -11.53 13.96
N HIS A 173 -10.35 -12.37 14.95
CA HIS A 173 -10.13 -11.96 16.33
C HIS A 173 -8.65 -11.87 16.74
N SER A 174 -7.72 -12.26 15.87
CA SER A 174 -6.29 -12.19 16.19
C SER A 174 -5.69 -10.81 15.86
N ILE A 175 -4.90 -10.26 16.79
CA ILE A 175 -4.24 -8.95 16.62
C ILE A 175 -3.36 -8.92 15.36
N PHE A 176 -2.67 -10.02 15.05
CA PHE A 176 -1.87 -10.14 13.85
C PHE A 176 -2.72 -10.07 12.57
N TYR A 177 -3.85 -10.75 12.53
CA TYR A 177 -4.75 -10.69 11.38
C TYR A 177 -5.24 -9.26 11.12
N ASN A 178 -5.61 -8.54 12.18
CA ASN A 178 -6.05 -7.15 12.12
C ASN A 178 -4.96 -6.19 11.63
N LEU A 179 -3.70 -6.44 11.97
CA LEU A 179 -2.55 -5.63 11.54
C LEU A 179 -2.08 -5.95 10.11
N PHE A 180 -2.25 -7.19 9.65
CA PHE A 180 -1.84 -7.61 8.30
C PHE A 180 -2.94 -7.43 7.25
N ASN A 181 -4.20 -7.27 7.66
CA ASN A 181 -5.29 -6.96 6.75
C ASN A 181 -5.29 -5.46 6.42
N ILE A 182 -4.74 -5.11 5.26
CA ILE A 182 -4.57 -3.71 4.86
C ILE A 182 -5.90 -3.06 4.42
N PHE A 183 -6.95 -3.85 4.21
CA PHE A 183 -8.25 -3.39 3.71
C PHE A 183 -9.31 -3.26 4.80
N ASP A 184 -9.07 -3.87 5.96
CA ASP A 184 -10.05 -3.93 7.05
C ASP A 184 -9.49 -3.11 8.21
N ASP A 185 -10.08 -1.94 8.43
CA ASP A 185 -9.83 -1.19 9.65
C ASP A 185 -10.42 -1.98 10.81
N SER A 186 -9.56 -2.73 11.47
CA SER A 186 -9.81 -3.35 12.77
C SER A 186 -10.29 -2.38 13.86
N THR A 187 -10.19 -1.06 13.64
CA THR A 187 -10.76 0.00 14.48
C THR A 187 -12.17 0.42 14.09
N ILE A 188 -12.79 -0.20 13.07
CA ILE A 188 -14.22 -0.07 12.79
C ILE A 188 -14.98 -0.84 13.89
N PHE A 189 -15.00 -0.24 15.08
CA PHE A 189 -16.06 -0.48 16.03
C PHE A 189 -17.36 -0.02 15.37
N ILE A 190 -18.23 -1.00 15.11
CA ILE A 190 -19.70 -0.91 15.05
C ILE A 190 -20.18 0.36 14.35
N ARG A 191 -20.48 0.25 13.04
CA ARG A 191 -21.43 0.96 12.14
C ARG A 191 -22.13 2.30 12.48
N ASN A 192 -22.01 2.84 13.70
CA ASN A 192 -22.80 3.90 14.28
C ASN A 192 -21.97 5.10 14.79
N ASN A 193 -20.63 5.04 14.84
CA ASN A 193 -19.78 6.14 15.35
C ASN A 193 -18.66 6.56 14.37
N TYR A 194 -19.01 6.99 13.16
CA TYR A 194 -18.05 7.55 12.19
C TYR A 194 -17.36 8.83 12.68
N ASP A 195 -17.91 9.48 13.71
CA ASP A 195 -17.35 10.73 14.27
C ASP A 195 -15.97 10.56 14.89
N ASN A 196 -15.64 9.38 15.43
CA ASN A 196 -14.40 9.09 16.15
C ASN A 196 -13.41 8.20 15.38
N MET A 197 -13.56 8.07 14.06
CA MET A 197 -12.72 7.20 13.25
C MET A 197 -11.22 7.54 13.33
N PHE A 198 -10.88 8.83 13.35
CA PHE A 198 -9.49 9.29 13.44
C PHE A 198 -9.00 9.35 14.90
N ASN A 199 -9.02 8.21 15.58
CA ASN A 199 -8.50 8.07 16.93
C ASN A 199 -7.02 7.64 16.93
N ILE A 200 -6.41 7.60 18.11
CA ILE A 200 -5.00 7.21 18.28
C ILE A 200 -4.73 5.80 17.75
N SER A 201 -5.65 4.85 17.96
CA SER A 201 -5.48 3.47 17.47
C SER A 201 -5.46 3.38 15.95
N TYR A 202 -6.30 4.17 15.25
CA TYR A 202 -6.26 4.30 13.80
C TYR A 202 -4.89 4.80 13.30
N PHE A 203 -4.35 5.85 13.92
CA PHE A 203 -3.03 6.37 13.53
C PHE A 203 -1.89 5.39 13.82
N ILE A 204 -1.96 4.64 14.93
CA ILE A 204 -0.98 3.60 15.27
C ILE A 204 -1.00 2.49 14.23
N ASP A 205 -2.18 2.04 13.80
CA ASP A 205 -2.34 1.03 12.75
C ASP A 205 -1.72 1.48 11.42
N LYS A 206 -2.01 2.72 10.98
CA LYS A 206 -1.43 3.25 9.74
C LYS A 206 0.08 3.50 9.85
N PHE A 207 0.57 3.87 11.03
CA PHE A 207 2.00 4.01 11.29
C PHE A 207 2.72 2.65 11.28
N PHE A 208 2.08 1.59 11.77
CA PHE A 208 2.60 0.22 11.69
C PHE A 208 2.82 -0.21 10.24
N ILE A 209 1.88 0.08 9.34
CA ILE A 209 2.04 -0.20 7.90
C ILE A 209 3.28 0.49 7.32
N LEU A 210 3.53 1.76 7.68
CA LEU A 210 4.73 2.47 7.24
C LEU A 210 6.02 1.82 7.75
N ILE A 211 6.07 1.41 9.02
CA ILE A 211 7.21 0.67 9.58
C ILE A 211 7.42 -0.65 8.82
N LEU A 212 6.34 -1.37 8.52
CA LEU A 212 6.39 -2.63 7.77
C LEU A 212 6.95 -2.43 6.36
N VAL A 213 6.57 -1.36 5.66
CA VAL A 213 7.15 -1.00 4.35
C VAL A 213 8.65 -0.76 4.45
N PHE A 214 9.11 0.02 5.44
CA PHE A 214 10.54 0.21 5.65
C PHE A 214 11.25 -1.10 6.01
N PHE A 215 10.63 -1.92 6.86
CA PHE A 215 11.15 -3.22 7.25
C PHE A 215 11.38 -4.12 6.02
N ILE A 216 10.40 -4.22 5.11
CA ILE A 216 10.51 -4.99 3.86
C ILE A 216 11.65 -4.49 2.97
N LEU A 217 11.79 -3.17 2.82
CA LEU A 217 12.86 -2.58 2.00
C LEU A 217 14.24 -2.81 2.61
N PHE A 218 14.41 -2.62 3.91
CA PHE A 218 15.69 -2.82 4.58
C PHE A 218 16.06 -4.29 4.73
N ALA A 219 15.10 -5.20 4.91
CA ALA A 219 15.33 -6.63 4.91
C ALA A 219 15.99 -7.08 3.60
N SER A 220 15.47 -6.62 2.45
CA SER A 220 16.05 -6.96 1.14
C SER A 220 17.51 -6.50 0.98
N ASN A 221 17.85 -5.35 1.58
CA ASN A 221 19.21 -4.81 1.56
C ASN A 221 20.18 -5.61 2.44
N PHE A 222 19.71 -6.22 3.53
CA PHE A 222 20.53 -7.10 4.35
C PHE A 222 21.00 -8.34 3.57
N PHE A 223 20.15 -8.87 2.69
CA PHE A 223 20.49 -10.01 1.83
C PHE A 223 21.46 -9.65 0.69
N ILE A 224 21.70 -8.37 0.41
CA ILE A 224 22.59 -7.91 -0.66
C ILE A 224 23.99 -7.64 -0.08
N LYS A 225 24.99 -8.38 -0.58
CA LYS A 225 26.38 -8.38 -0.09
C LYS A 225 27.13 -7.02 -0.09
N ASN A 226 26.57 -5.97 -0.72
CA ASN A 226 27.28 -4.71 -1.00
C ASN A 226 27.14 -3.59 0.04
N ILE A 227 26.25 -3.72 1.03
CA ILE A 227 26.12 -2.69 2.09
C ILE A 227 27.02 -3.07 3.26
N SER A 228 27.62 -2.09 3.95
CA SER A 228 28.35 -2.36 5.18
C SER A 228 27.39 -3.02 6.17
N LYS A 229 27.54 -4.34 6.35
CA LYS A 229 26.61 -5.20 7.11
C LYS A 229 26.25 -4.59 8.47
N LYS A 230 27.21 -3.89 9.10
CA LYS A 230 27.02 -3.15 10.35
C LYS A 230 25.91 -2.08 10.27
N LYS A 231 25.92 -1.17 9.28
CA LYS A 231 24.91 -0.09 9.17
C LYS A 231 23.52 -0.63 8.84
N SER A 232 23.43 -1.60 7.94
CA SER A 232 22.14 -2.25 7.61
C SER A 232 21.57 -3.00 8.81
N PHE A 233 22.43 -3.65 9.60
CA PHE A 233 22.02 -4.37 10.79
C PHE A 233 21.45 -3.43 11.86
N TYR A 234 22.09 -2.29 12.14
CA TYR A 234 21.57 -1.32 13.12
C TYR A 234 20.20 -0.75 12.73
N ILE A 235 20.01 -0.43 11.44
CA ILE A 235 18.72 0.08 10.96
C ILE A 235 17.66 -1.02 11.02
N PHE A 236 18.01 -2.24 10.65
CA PHE A 236 17.10 -3.39 10.74
C PHE A 236 16.70 -3.68 12.19
N SER A 237 17.65 -3.67 13.13
CA SER A 237 17.37 -3.86 14.56
C SER A 237 16.48 -2.75 15.12
N LEU A 238 16.70 -1.50 14.70
CA LEU A 238 15.84 -0.38 15.09
C LEU A 238 14.41 -0.58 14.58
N LEU A 239 14.25 -0.98 13.32
CA LEU A 239 12.94 -1.25 12.72
C LEU A 239 12.23 -2.42 13.39
N SER A 240 12.94 -3.49 13.77
CA SER A 240 12.34 -4.59 14.53
C SER A 240 11.88 -4.17 15.91
N ILE A 241 12.63 -3.29 16.60
CA ILE A 241 12.23 -2.74 17.89
C ILE A 241 10.97 -1.89 17.72
N LEU A 242 10.95 -0.98 16.74
CA LEU A 242 9.77 -0.16 16.43
C LEU A 242 8.54 -1.01 16.06
N PHE A 243 8.75 -2.10 15.32
CA PHE A 243 7.70 -3.06 14.99
C PHE A 243 7.10 -3.70 16.25
N ILE A 244 7.95 -4.17 17.17
CA ILE A 244 7.49 -4.74 18.45
C ILE A 244 6.72 -3.68 19.27
N PHE A 245 7.27 -2.47 19.40
CA PHE A 245 6.61 -1.40 20.15
C PHE A 245 5.24 -1.05 19.57
N THR A 246 5.13 -0.91 18.26
CA THR A 246 3.83 -0.58 17.64
C THR A 246 2.81 -1.69 17.80
N THR A 247 3.20 -2.97 17.69
CA THR A 247 2.30 -4.10 17.98
C THR A 247 1.83 -4.11 19.43
N PHE A 248 2.70 -3.75 20.38
CA PHE A 248 2.38 -3.67 21.80
C PHE A 248 1.45 -2.49 22.13
N PHE A 249 1.72 -1.31 21.59
CA PHE A 249 0.83 -0.15 21.78
C PHE A 249 -0.54 -0.37 21.14
N TYR A 250 -0.56 -1.00 19.96
CA TYR A 250 -1.79 -1.34 19.27
C TYR A 250 -2.64 -2.32 20.10
N SER A 251 -2.03 -3.36 20.69
CA SER A 251 -2.75 -4.32 21.54
C SER A 251 -3.34 -3.68 22.80
N ILE A 252 -2.61 -2.77 23.46
CA ILE A 252 -3.13 -1.97 24.58
C ILE A 252 -4.31 -1.10 24.12
N SER A 253 -4.18 -0.44 22.97
CA SER A 253 -5.22 0.46 22.47
C SER A 253 -6.54 -0.26 22.17
N ILE A 254 -6.49 -1.47 21.59
CA ILE A 254 -7.68 -2.29 21.37
C ILE A 254 -8.31 -2.72 22.70
N ASN A 255 -7.49 -3.14 23.67
CA ASN A 255 -7.99 -3.61 24.95
C ASN A 255 -8.67 -2.49 25.76
N ASN A 256 -8.22 -1.24 25.59
CA ASN A 256 -8.85 -0.07 26.23
C ASN A 256 -10.15 0.40 25.53
N LEU A 257 -10.43 -0.10 24.33
CA LEU A 257 -11.65 0.21 23.55
C LEU A 257 -12.77 -0.83 23.74
N LYS A 258 -12.48 -1.97 24.36
CA LYS A 258 -13.47 -2.99 24.77
C LYS A 258 -14.02 -2.68 26.15
#